data_AF-A0A505HQK9-F1
#
_entry.id   AF-A0A505HQK9-F1
#
_cell.length_a   1.000
_cell.length_b   1.000
_cell.length_c   1.000
_cell.angle_alpha   90.00
_cell.angle_beta   90.00
_cell.angle_gamma   90.00
#
_symmetry.space_group_name_H-M   'P 1'
#
loop_
_entity.id
_entity.type
_entity.pdbx_description
1 polymer ?
#
loop_
_entity_poly.entity_id
_entity_poly.type
_entity_poly.pdbx_seq_one_letter_code
_entity_poly.pdbx_strand_id
1 'polypeptide(L)'
;MRKRLALIATEPTAADLAAIETEWPLIAAELDVLDAEITMLYAEDHGGPSPLDWRRLRRAEARVTRAAADLAARTDPHRAA
;
A
#
# COMPACT_ATOMS: atom_id res chain seq x y z
N MET A 1 39.53 -0.99 -1.26
CA MET A 1 39.09 -0.01 -2.27
C MET A 1 37.64 0.35 -1.98
N ARG A 2 37.38 1.50 -1.34
CA ARG A 2 36.00 1.96 -1.09
C ARG A 2 35.42 2.46 -2.41
N LYS A 3 34.50 1.69 -3.00
CA LYS A 3 33.66 2.17 -4.10
C LYS A 3 32.80 3.30 -3.52
N ARG A 4 33.19 4.54 -3.79
CA ARG A 4 32.32 5.70 -3.54
C ARG A 4 31.15 5.52 -4.50
N LEU A 5 29.98 5.13 -3.97
CA LEU A 5 28.74 5.34 -4.69
C LEU A 5 28.67 6.86 -4.89
N ALA A 6 28.80 7.31 -6.13
CA ALA A 6 28.54 8.69 -6.45
C ALA A 6 27.08 8.93 -6.04
N LEU A 7 26.86 9.80 -5.06
CA LEU A 7 25.53 10.33 -4.79
C LEU A 7 25.15 11.15 -6.01
N ILE A 8 24.45 10.52 -6.95
CA ILE A 8 23.65 11.24 -7.94
C ILE A 8 22.46 11.76 -7.14
N ALA A 9 22.64 12.83 -6.37
CA ALA A 9 21.56 13.48 -5.68
C ALA A 9 20.92 14.48 -6.64
N THR A 10 20.26 13.97 -7.68
CA THR A 10 19.20 14.74 -8.32
C THR A 10 18.02 14.65 -7.36
N GLU A 11 17.69 15.74 -6.69
CA GLU A 11 16.50 15.76 -5.83
C GLU A 11 15.26 15.42 -6.66
N PRO A 12 14.27 14.71 -6.08
CA PRO A 12 13.00 14.46 -6.75
C PRO A 12 12.37 15.76 -7.23
N THR A 13 11.89 15.75 -8.47
CA THR A 13 11.11 16.88 -8.99
C THR A 13 9.74 16.93 -8.33
N ALA A 14 9.05 18.06 -8.46
CA ALA A 14 7.66 18.18 -7.98
C ALA A 14 6.73 17.12 -8.62
N ALA A 15 6.99 16.73 -9.87
CA ALA A 15 6.24 15.68 -10.54
C ALA A 15 6.52 14.30 -9.93
N ASP A 16 7.77 14.01 -9.57
CA ASP A 16 8.14 12.76 -8.89
C ASP A 16 7.47 12.65 -7.52
N LEU A 17 7.45 13.74 -6.75
CA LEU A 17 6.76 13.78 -5.46
C LEU A 17 5.24 13.62 -5.63
N ALA A 18 4.64 14.24 -6.65
CA ALA A 18 3.22 14.09 -6.93
C ALA A 18 2.85 12.64 -7.34
N ALA A 19 3.75 11.92 -8.01
CA ALA A 19 3.55 10.52 -8.34
C ALA A 19 3.48 9.66 -7.06
N ILE A 20 4.37 9.90 -6.09
CA ILE A 20 4.34 9.22 -4.78
C ILE A 20 3.00 9.46 -4.08
N GLU A 21 2.56 10.72 -4.01
CA GLU A 21 1.26 11.06 -3.38
C GLU A 21 0.08 10.39 -4.08
N THR A 22 0.18 10.18 -5.41
CA THR A 22 -0.85 9.50 -6.20
C THR A 22 -0.95 8.01 -5.85
N GLU A 23 0.20 7.36 -5.59
CA GLU A 23 0.33 5.94 -5.25
C GLU A 23 0.04 5.66 -3.76
N TRP A 24 0.31 6.62 -2.89
CA TRP A 24 0.24 6.48 -1.43
C TRP A 24 -1.05 5.84 -0.90
N PRO A 25 -2.26 6.18 -1.40
CA PRO A 25 -3.49 5.56 -0.92
C PRO A 25 -3.55 4.04 -1.15
N LEU A 26 -2.96 3.53 -2.24
CA LEU A 26 -2.88 2.08 -2.49
C LEU A 26 -1.90 1.43 -1.51
N ILE A 27 -0.71 2.02 -1.36
CA ILE A 27 0.31 1.54 -0.42
C ILE A 27 -0.25 1.49 1.00
N ALA A 28 -0.97 2.52 1.44
CA ALA A 28 -1.61 2.56 2.75
C ALA A 28 -2.66 1.44 2.93
N ALA A 29 -3.45 1.15 1.89
CA ALA A 29 -4.42 0.05 1.93
C ALA A 29 -3.73 -1.33 1.97
N GLU A 30 -2.58 -1.49 1.32
CA GLU A 30 -1.77 -2.72 1.38
C GLU A 30 -1.13 -2.91 2.76
N LEU A 31 -0.66 -1.83 3.38
CA LEU A 31 -0.17 -1.86 4.76
C LEU A 31 -1.28 -2.26 5.75
N ASP A 32 -2.51 -1.78 5.54
CA ASP A 32 -3.66 -2.22 6.35
C ASP A 32 -3.93 -3.73 6.24
N VAL A 33 -3.67 -4.35 5.07
CA VAL A 33 -3.78 -5.80 4.89
C VAL A 33 -2.67 -6.49 5.66
N LEU A 34 -1.43 -6.03 5.51
CA LEU A 34 -0.29 -6.58 6.23
C LEU A 34 -0.50 -6.53 7.75
N ASP A 35 -0.99 -5.42 8.29
CA ASP A 35 -1.32 -5.29 9.71
C ASP A 35 -2.42 -6.27 10.16
N ALA A 36 -3.42 -6.48 9.30
CA ALA A 36 -4.46 -7.48 9.55
C ALA A 36 -3.87 -8.90 9.53
N GLU A 37 -3.03 -9.25 8.57
CA GLU A 37 -2.35 -10.55 8.48
C GLU A 37 -1.42 -10.79 9.67
N ILE A 38 -0.67 -9.78 10.10
CA ILE A 38 0.15 -9.84 11.32
C ILE A 38 -0.74 -10.15 12.53
N THR A 39 -1.90 -9.49 12.63
CA THR A 39 -2.88 -9.78 13.70
C THR A 39 -3.36 -11.24 13.65
N MET A 40 -3.60 -11.78 12.45
CA MET A 40 -3.99 -13.18 12.27
C MET A 40 -2.91 -14.15 12.77
N LEU A 41 -1.64 -13.87 12.45
CA LEU A 41 -0.50 -14.68 12.88
C LEU A 41 -0.35 -14.68 14.41
N TYR A 42 -0.45 -13.51 15.06
CA TYR A 42 -0.37 -13.42 16.52
C TYR A 42 -1.59 -14.04 17.23
N ALA A 43 -2.74 -14.15 16.57
CA ALA A 43 -3.90 -14.78 17.16
C ALA A 43 -3.71 -16.29 17.40
N GLU A 44 -2.78 -16.95 16.69
CA GLU A 44 -2.43 -18.36 16.92
C GLU A 44 -1.97 -18.61 18.38
N ASP A 45 -1.24 -17.66 18.98
CA ASP A 45 -0.79 -17.71 20.38
C ASP A 45 -1.95 -17.65 21.39
N HIS A 46 -3.16 -17.32 20.93
CA HIS A 46 -4.33 -17.04 21.77
C HIS A 46 -5.58 -17.87 21.41
N GLY A 47 -5.40 -19.00 20.72
CA GLY A 47 -6.49 -19.90 20.34
C GLY A 47 -7.08 -19.65 18.95
N GLY A 48 -6.39 -18.84 18.14
CA GLY A 48 -6.69 -18.58 16.74
C GLY A 48 -7.48 -17.28 16.50
N PRO A 49 -7.63 -16.88 15.21
CA PRO A 49 -8.24 -15.60 14.86
C PRO A 49 -9.72 -15.52 15.20
N SER A 50 -10.15 -14.39 15.77
CA SER A 50 -11.54 -14.13 16.10
C SER A 50 -12.37 -13.77 14.86
N PRO A 51 -13.72 -13.83 14.92
CA PRO A 51 -14.57 -13.34 13.83
C PRO A 51 -14.34 -11.86 13.45
N LEU A 52 -13.86 -11.04 14.40
CA LEU A 52 -13.53 -9.64 14.13
C LEU A 52 -12.23 -9.51 13.33
N ASP A 53 -11.25 -10.37 13.55
CA ASP A 53 -9.98 -10.37 12.82
C ASP A 53 -10.22 -10.73 11.34
N TRP A 54 -11.02 -11.78 11.10
CA TRP A 54 -11.48 -12.12 9.75
C TRP A 54 -12.24 -10.98 9.06
N ARG A 55 -13.03 -10.21 9.80
CA ARG A 55 -13.75 -9.05 9.25
C ARG A 55 -12.81 -7.89 8.95
N ARG A 56 -11.76 -7.69 9.74
CA ARG A 56 -10.72 -6.67 9.51
C ARG A 56 -9.94 -7.00 8.25
N LEU A 57 -9.49 -8.25 8.09
CA LEU A 57 -8.78 -8.71 6.89
C LEU A 57 -9.60 -8.48 5.62
N ARG A 58 -10.83 -9.00 5.56
CA ARG A 58 -11.72 -8.81 4.39
C ARG A 58 -11.96 -7.34 4.04
N ARG A 59 -12.00 -6.47 5.03
CA ARG A 59 -12.17 -5.03 4.80
C ARG A 59 -10.91 -4.37 4.30
N ALA A 60 -9.74 -4.81 4.75
CA ALA A 60 -8.46 -4.31 4.27
C ALA A 60 -8.28 -4.73 2.79
N GLU A 61 -8.54 -5.99 2.45
CA GLU A 61 -8.55 -6.48 1.07
C GLU A 61 -9.50 -5.67 0.17
N ALA A 62 -10.74 -5.42 0.65
CA ALA A 62 -11.71 -4.61 -0.07
C ALA A 62 -11.32 -3.11 -0.19
N ARG A 63 -10.42 -2.61 0.67
CA ARG A 63 -9.82 -1.27 0.53
C ARG A 63 -8.75 -1.29 -0.56
N VAL A 64 -7.89 -2.31 -0.59
CA VAL A 64 -6.87 -2.49 -1.65
C VAL A 64 -7.53 -2.52 -3.02
N THR A 65 -8.56 -3.33 -3.23
CA THR A 65 -9.25 -3.40 -4.53
C THR A 65 -9.81 -2.04 -4.97
N ARG A 66 -10.36 -1.26 -4.04
CA ARG A 66 -10.87 0.08 -4.32
C ARG A 66 -9.74 1.06 -4.65
N ALA A 67 -8.70 1.11 -3.81
CA ALA A 67 -7.57 2.01 -4.00
C ALA A 67 -6.83 1.70 -5.31
N ALA A 68 -6.72 0.43 -5.70
CA ALA A 68 -6.15 0.00 -6.96
C ALA A 68 -7.00 0.45 -8.16
N ALA A 69 -8.33 0.32 -8.06
CA ALA A 69 -9.25 0.81 -9.09
C ALA A 69 -9.16 2.34 -9.24
N ASP A 70 -9.11 3.06 -8.12
CA ASP A 70 -8.99 4.52 -8.09
C ASP A 70 -7.64 4.99 -8.65
N LEU A 71 -6.55 4.31 -8.31
CA LEU A 71 -5.22 4.59 -8.86
C LEU A 71 -5.21 4.38 -10.37
N ALA A 72 -5.74 3.25 -10.85
CA ALA A 72 -5.85 2.97 -12.28
C ALA A 72 -6.71 4.01 -13.02
N ALA A 73 -7.79 4.50 -12.41
CA ALA A 73 -8.61 5.56 -12.99
C ALA A 73 -7.87 6.92 -13.06
N ARG A 74 -6.98 7.21 -12.10
CA ARG A 74 -6.19 8.44 -12.07
C ARG A 74 -4.98 8.42 -13.03
N THR A 75 -4.42 7.25 -13.30
CA THR A 75 -3.23 7.08 -14.15
C THR A 75 -3.55 6.72 -15.60
N ASP A 76 -4.79 6.31 -15.90
CA ASP A 76 -5.25 6.05 -17.27
C ASP A 76 -5.84 7.32 -17.92
N PRO A 77 -5.13 7.97 -18.87
CA PRO A 77 -5.63 9.15 -19.55
C PRO A 77 -6.84 8.87 -20.46
N HIS A 78 -7.15 7.61 -20.77
CA HIS A 78 -8.26 7.21 -21.67
C HIS A 78 -9.57 6.90 -20.93
N ARG A 79 -9.54 6.76 -19.60
CA ARG A 79 -10.72 6.49 -18.76
C ARG A 79 -11.41 7.72 -18.17
N ALA A 80 -10.78 8.88 -18.27
CA ALA A 80 -11.27 10.14 -17.70
C ALA A 80 -12.26 10.90 -18.61
N ALA A 81 -12.58 10.37 -19.80
CA ALA A 81 -13.50 10.93 -20.80
C ALA A 81 -14.78 10.09 -20.91
#